data_AF-X0TXX1-F1
#
_entry.id   AF-X0TXX1-F1
#
_cell.length_a   1.000
_cell.length_b   1.000
_cell.length_c   1.000
_cell.angle_alpha   90.00
_cell.angle_beta   90.00
_cell.angle_gamma   90.00
#
_symmetry.space_group_name_H-M   'P 1'
#
loop_
_entity.id
_entity.type
_entity.pdbx_description
1 polymer ?
#
loop_
_entity_poly.entity_id
_entity_poly.type
_entity_poly.pdbx_seq_one_letter_code
_entity_poly.pdbx_strand_id
1 'polypeptide(L)'
;YYVVCGMQSVDGDTAQVPPQIAEELGLPCIAYVTRAEFRNKRFEFTRIISGGSQVVAARKLPAVITVAKYEYPVFATFAATRQASRMEIIRWGSDDIQATHIGVTGSKTTVIRVFPPGKTTRKCEQVGDAKALA
;
A
#
# COMPACT_ATOMS: atom_id res chain seq x y z
N TYR A 1 17.56 -7.99 1.47
CA TYR A 1 16.77 -6.94 2.15
C TYR A 1 15.34 -6.97 1.61
N TYR A 2 14.42 -6.25 2.25
CA TYR A 2 13.02 -6.10 1.79
C TYR A 2 12.74 -4.65 1.46
N VAL A 3 11.96 -4.42 0.40
CA VAL A 3 11.37 -3.11 0.08
C VAL A 3 9.94 -3.14 0.57
N VAL A 4 9.59 -2.24 1.49
CA VAL A 4 8.27 -2.23 2.14
C VAL A 4 7.43 -1.11 1.55
N CYS A 5 6.26 -1.46 1.03
CA CYS A 5 5.29 -0.51 0.50
C CYS A 5 3.94 -0.66 1.23
N GLY A 6 3.14 0.41 1.27
CA GLY A 6 1.72 0.30 1.59
C GLY A 6 0.98 -0.49 0.50
N MET A 7 -0.15 -1.11 0.85
CA MET A 7 -0.99 -1.84 -0.12
C MET A 7 -1.51 -0.94 -1.24
N GLN A 8 -2.03 0.23 -0.88
CA GLN A 8 -2.56 1.22 -1.80
C GLN A 8 -2.46 2.62 -1.19
N SER A 9 -2.41 3.63 -2.03
CA SER A 9 -2.60 5.01 -1.61
C SER A 9 -4.08 5.37 -1.68
N VAL A 10 -4.57 6.13 -0.71
CA VAL A 10 -6.01 6.45 -0.55
C VAL A 10 -6.52 7.53 -1.50
N ASP A 11 -5.62 8.15 -2.24
CA ASP A 11 -5.92 9.17 -3.25
C ASP A 11 -6.17 8.53 -4.62
N GLY A 12 -5.30 7.62 -5.05
CA GLY A 12 -5.37 6.94 -6.34
C GLY A 12 -6.06 5.57 -6.31
N ASP A 13 -6.05 4.88 -5.17
CA ASP A 13 -6.70 3.57 -4.93
C ASP A 13 -6.41 2.48 -6.00
N THR A 14 -5.25 2.54 -6.66
CA THR A 14 -4.92 1.58 -7.74
C THR A 14 -4.24 0.31 -7.25
N ALA A 15 -3.51 0.37 -6.12
CA ALA A 15 -2.64 -0.69 -5.61
C ALA A 15 -1.57 -1.18 -6.63
N GLN A 16 -1.22 -0.38 -7.64
CA GLN A 16 -0.38 -0.82 -8.79
C GLN A 16 1.12 -0.54 -8.64
N VAL A 17 1.51 0.48 -7.87
CA VAL A 17 2.90 0.94 -7.82
C VAL A 17 3.85 -0.14 -7.28
N PRO A 18 3.59 -0.81 -6.15
CA PRO A 18 4.52 -1.81 -5.63
C PRO A 18 4.77 -3.02 -6.55
N PRO A 19 3.74 -3.67 -7.16
CA PRO A 19 4.00 -4.76 -8.10
C PRO A 19 4.69 -4.28 -9.38
N GLN A 20 4.45 -3.04 -9.84
CA GLN A 20 5.20 -2.47 -10.97
C GLN A 20 6.69 -2.30 -10.64
N ILE A 21 7.02 -1.75 -9.46
CA ILE A 21 8.42 -1.66 -8.99
C ILE A 21 9.07 -3.05 -8.95
N ALA A 22 8.34 -4.05 -8.44
CA ALA A 22 8.85 -5.41 -8.37
C ALA A 22 9.13 -5.99 -9.78
N GLU A 23 8.24 -5.76 -10.74
CA GLU A 23 8.42 -6.19 -12.13
C GLU A 23 9.61 -5.49 -12.80
N GLU A 24 9.71 -4.17 -12.70
CA GLU A 24 10.79 -3.38 -13.32
C GLU A 24 12.17 -3.76 -12.76
N LEU A 25 12.25 -4.13 -11.48
CA LEU A 25 13.48 -4.58 -10.83
C LEU A 25 13.71 -6.11 -10.92
N GLY A 26 12.79 -6.87 -11.51
CA GLY A 26 12.85 -8.34 -11.58
C GLY A 26 12.82 -9.02 -10.21
N LEU A 27 12.15 -8.43 -9.22
CA LEU A 27 12.10 -8.89 -7.84
C LEU A 27 10.80 -9.63 -7.51
N PRO A 28 10.84 -10.63 -6.61
CA PRO A 28 9.62 -11.23 -6.07
C PRO A 28 8.76 -10.19 -5.33
N CYS A 29 7.44 -10.28 -5.52
CA CYS A 29 6.46 -9.45 -4.82
C CYS A 29 5.53 -10.30 -3.93
N ILE A 30 5.40 -9.93 -2.65
CA ILE A 30 4.42 -10.51 -1.72
C ILE A 30 3.37 -9.44 -1.38
N ALA A 31 2.20 -9.56 -2.00
CA ALA A 31 1.10 -8.63 -1.80
C ALA A 31 0.23 -8.97 -0.57
N TYR A 32 -0.46 -7.94 -0.05
CA TYR A 32 -1.51 -8.04 0.97
C TYR A 32 -1.07 -8.60 2.32
N VAL A 33 0.15 -8.28 2.75
CA VAL A 33 0.73 -8.73 4.02
C VAL A 33 0.01 -8.07 5.20
N THR A 34 -0.40 -8.88 6.17
CA THR A 34 -1.04 -8.44 7.42
C THR A 34 -0.21 -8.72 8.65
N ARG A 35 0.76 -9.64 8.55
CA ARG A 35 1.67 -10.01 9.64
C ARG A 35 3.01 -10.45 9.07
N ALA A 36 4.09 -10.13 9.77
CA ALA A 36 5.44 -10.61 9.48
C ALA A 36 6.04 -11.22 10.76
N GLU A 37 6.63 -12.40 10.63
CA GLU A 37 7.32 -13.09 11.73
C GLU A 37 8.71 -13.52 11.29
N PHE A 38 9.70 -13.37 12.17
CA PHE A 38 11.05 -13.86 11.92
C PHE A 38 11.24 -15.23 12.59
N ARG A 39 11.35 -16.29 11.80
CA ARG A 39 11.53 -17.67 12.26
C ARG A 39 12.59 -18.37 11.41
N ASN A 40 13.39 -19.25 12.01
CA ASN A 40 14.37 -20.07 11.27
C ASN A 40 15.27 -19.27 10.32
N LYS A 41 15.75 -18.10 10.77
CA LYS A 41 16.60 -17.17 9.98
C LYS A 41 15.94 -16.60 8.71
N ARG A 42 14.60 -16.63 8.60
CA ARG A 42 13.84 -16.03 7.50
C ARG A 42 12.59 -15.31 8.00
N PHE A 43 12.07 -14.40 7.18
CA PHE A 43 10.76 -13.81 7.41
C PHE A 43 9.67 -14.67 6.76
N GLU A 44 8.61 -14.92 7.52
CA GLU A 44 7.35 -15.49 7.07
C GLU A 44 6.27 -14.41 7.15
N PHE A 45 5.46 -14.34 6.11
CA PHE A 45 4.44 -13.31 5.94
C PHE A 45 3.07 -13.96 5.85
N THR A 46 2.14 -13.51 6.67
CA THR A 46 0.72 -13.82 6.49
C THR A 46 0.14 -12.81 5.52
N ARG A 47 -0.49 -13.28 4.44
CA ARG A 47 -1.16 -12.44 3.45
C ARG A 47 -2.64 -12.80 3.30
N ILE A 48 -3.43 -11.84 2.85
CA ILE A 48 -4.84 -12.03 2.51
C ILE A 48 -4.94 -12.74 1.16
N ILE A 49 -5.84 -13.71 1.07
CA ILE A 49 -6.25 -14.36 -0.19
C ILE A 49 -7.78 -14.47 -0.23
N SER A 50 -8.33 -14.78 -1.40
CA SER A 50 -9.74 -15.15 -1.48
C SER A 50 -10.00 -16.37 -0.58
N GLY A 51 -10.93 -16.24 0.36
CA GLY A 51 -11.29 -17.30 1.31
C GLY A 51 -10.45 -17.36 2.59
N GLY A 52 -9.52 -16.43 2.84
CA GLY A 52 -8.86 -16.33 4.14
C GLY A 52 -7.44 -15.76 4.09
N SER A 53 -6.49 -16.49 4.67
CA SER A 53 -5.09 -16.07 4.76
C SER A 53 -4.12 -17.19 4.41
N GLN A 54 -2.94 -16.81 3.94
CA GLN A 54 -1.87 -17.74 3.58
C GLN A 54 -0.55 -17.26 4.17
N VAL A 55 0.23 -18.20 4.71
CA VAL A 55 1.61 -17.93 5.14
C VAL A 55 2.56 -18.24 3.99
N VAL A 56 3.39 -17.27 3.63
CA VAL A 56 4.36 -17.36 2.53
C VAL A 56 5.72 -16.81 2.96
N ALA A 57 6.78 -17.22 2.29
CA ALA A 57 8.11 -16.66 2.45
C ALA A 57 8.72 -16.34 1.08
N ALA A 58 9.53 -15.30 1.01
CA ALA A 58 10.23 -14.95 -0.23
C ALA A 58 11.24 -16.07 -0.59
N ARG A 59 11.22 -16.51 -1.85
CA ARG A 59 12.16 -17.54 -2.35
C ARG A 59 13.57 -17.01 -2.52
N LYS A 60 13.71 -15.72 -2.88
CA LYS A 60 14.97 -15.02 -3.11
C LYS A 60 14.87 -13.61 -2.55
N LEU A 61 16.02 -13.04 -2.18
CA LEU A 61 16.14 -11.65 -1.76
C LEU A 61 17.03 -10.90 -2.75
N PRO A 62 16.77 -9.61 -2.99
CA PRO A 62 15.73 -8.78 -2.35
C PRO A 62 14.30 -9.08 -2.84
N ALA A 63 13.30 -8.64 -2.08
CA ALA A 63 11.87 -8.82 -2.41
C ALA A 63 11.05 -7.58 -1.98
N VAL A 64 9.99 -7.31 -2.74
CA VAL A 64 9.02 -6.24 -2.46
C VAL A 64 7.85 -6.84 -1.67
N ILE A 65 7.39 -6.14 -0.63
CA ILE A 65 6.19 -6.52 0.13
C ILE A 65 5.20 -5.36 0.18
N THR A 66 3.90 -5.68 0.12
CA THR A 66 2.83 -4.69 0.32
C THR A 66 2.07 -4.95 1.60
N VAL A 67 1.96 -3.94 2.46
CA VAL A 67 1.37 -4.04 3.79
C VAL A 67 -0.07 -3.56 3.77
N ALA A 68 -1.01 -4.47 4.06
CA ALA A 68 -2.44 -4.20 4.15
C ALA A 68 -2.91 -3.85 5.57
N LYS A 69 -2.19 -4.34 6.59
CA LYS A 69 -2.46 -4.02 8.00
C LYS A 69 -1.15 -3.83 8.73
N TYR A 70 -1.09 -2.79 9.57
CA TYR A 70 -0.01 -2.57 10.52
C TYR A 70 -0.60 -2.29 11.92
N GLU A 71 0.17 -2.59 12.97
CA GLU A 71 -0.28 -2.45 14.37
C GLU A 71 0.56 -1.42 15.15
N TYR A 72 1.59 -0.84 14.53
CA TYR A 72 2.48 0.12 15.20
C TYR A 72 1.81 1.50 15.38
N PRO A 73 1.99 2.20 16.52
CA PRO A 73 1.42 3.52 16.75
C PRO A 73 1.91 4.54 15.72
N VAL A 74 0.96 5.29 15.15
CA VAL A 74 1.20 6.30 14.11
C VAL A 74 1.73 7.63 14.66
N PHE A 75 1.84 7.77 15.98
CA PHE A 75 2.29 9.00 16.63
C PHE A 75 3.74 8.90 17.06
N ALA A 76 4.57 9.82 16.57
CA ALA A 76 5.95 9.96 17.00
C ALA A 76 6.02 10.54 18.43
N THR A 77 7.02 10.13 19.21
CA THR A 77 7.33 10.75 20.49
C THR A 77 7.95 12.14 20.28
N PHE A 78 7.87 13.02 21.29
CA PHE A 78 8.54 14.33 21.23
C PHE A 78 10.04 14.23 20.91
N ALA A 79 10.72 13.23 21.47
CA ALA A 79 12.13 12.97 21.19
C ALA A 79 12.37 12.62 19.71
N ALA A 80 11.55 11.73 19.14
CA ALA A 80 11.63 11.35 17.73
C ALA A 80 11.35 12.55 16.81
N THR A 81 10.34 13.37 17.11
CA THR A 81 10.03 14.58 16.34
C THR A 81 11.18 15.58 16.36
N ARG A 82 11.83 15.80 17.51
CA ARG A 82 12.99 16.69 17.64
C ARG A 82 14.22 16.15 16.92
N GLN A 83 14.39 14.82 16.86
CA GLN A 83 15.46 14.22 16.08
C GLN A 83 15.20 14.40 14.58
N ALA A 84 13.99 14.08 14.12
CA ALA A 84 13.59 14.20 12.73
C ALA A 84 13.75 15.63 12.18
N SER A 85 13.46 16.65 12.99
CA SER A 85 13.62 18.05 12.57
C SER A 85 15.07 18.50 12.35
N ARG A 86 16.05 17.71 12.82
CA ARG A 86 17.48 17.96 12.65
C ARG A 86 18.12 17.08 11.58
N MET A 87 17.37 16.12 11.03
CA MET A 87 17.89 15.21 10.02
C MET A 87 18.07 15.95 8.71
N GLU A 88 19.18 15.69 8.03
CA GLU A 88 19.40 16.16 6.66
C GLU A 88 18.46 15.40 5.72
N ILE A 89 17.66 16.15 4.95
CA ILE A 89 16.78 15.57 3.94
C ILE A 89 17.53 15.57 2.61
N ILE A 90 17.96 14.38 2.19
CA ILE A 90 18.56 14.19 0.87
C ILE A 90 17.46 14.40 -0.18
N ARG A 91 17.68 15.35 -1.09
CA ARG A 91 16.76 15.67 -2.18
C ARG A 91 17.35 15.18 -3.50
N TRP A 92 16.73 14.16 -4.08
CA TRP A 92 17.06 13.69 -5.43
C TRP A 92 16.14 14.30 -6.48
N GLY A 93 16.71 14.64 -7.63
CA GLY A 93 16.02 15.03 -8.86
C GLY A 93 15.97 13.89 -9.87
N SER A 94 15.40 14.17 -11.05
CA SER A 94 15.35 13.23 -12.18
C SER A 94 16.75 12.84 -12.68
N ASP A 95 17.69 13.78 -12.63
CA ASP A 95 19.03 13.63 -13.19
C ASP A 95 19.89 12.69 -12.33
N ASP A 96 19.65 12.66 -11.01
CA ASP A 96 20.33 11.78 -10.06
C ASP A 96 20.02 10.29 -10.30
N ILE A 97 18.85 10.00 -10.86
CA ILE A 97 18.37 8.63 -11.12
C ILE A 97 18.31 8.28 -12.61
N GLN A 98 18.73 9.20 -13.47
CA GLN A 98 18.70 9.05 -14.94
C GLN A 98 17.34 8.56 -15.45
N ALA A 99 16.26 9.18 -14.95
CA ALA A 99 14.90 8.73 -15.20
C ALA A 99 14.51 8.89 -16.68
N THR A 100 14.12 7.79 -17.32
CA THR A 100 13.68 7.76 -18.73
C THR A 100 12.17 7.78 -18.92
N HIS A 101 11.41 7.15 -18.03
CA HIS A 101 9.96 6.99 -18.13
C HIS A 101 9.22 7.67 -16.95
N ILE A 102 9.25 9.00 -16.91
CA ILE A 102 8.61 9.80 -15.85
C ILE A 102 7.62 10.85 -16.40
N GLY A 103 6.73 11.32 -15.52
CA GLY A 103 5.75 12.35 -15.84
C GLY A 103 4.67 11.89 -16.82
N VAL A 104 3.98 12.86 -17.43
CA VAL A 104 2.89 12.59 -18.39
C VAL A 104 3.40 11.86 -19.63
N THR A 105 4.59 12.21 -20.11
CA THR A 105 5.23 11.58 -21.29
C THR A 105 5.54 10.11 -21.05
N GLY A 106 5.90 9.72 -19.83
CA GLY A 106 6.14 8.32 -19.46
C GLY A 106 4.86 7.54 -19.10
N SER A 107 3.73 8.23 -18.89
CA SER A 107 2.50 7.59 -18.43
C SER A 107 1.74 6.90 -19.56
N LYS A 108 1.41 5.62 -19.38
CA LYS A 108 0.57 4.85 -20.32
C LYS A 108 -0.91 5.19 -20.23
N THR A 109 -1.33 5.86 -19.16
CA THR A 109 -2.72 6.25 -18.91
C THR A 109 -2.82 7.76 -18.71
N THR A 110 -3.97 8.33 -19.07
CA THR A 110 -4.23 9.77 -18.89
C THR A 110 -5.66 9.98 -18.43
N VAL A 111 -5.84 10.80 -17.40
CA VAL A 111 -7.17 11.15 -16.89
C VAL A 111 -7.77 12.21 -17.79
N ILE A 112 -8.83 11.86 -18.53
CA ILE A 112 -9.50 12.77 -19.47
C ILE A 112 -10.46 13.71 -18.75
N ARG A 113 -11.19 13.19 -17.75
CA ARG A 113 -12.20 13.94 -16.99
C ARG A 113 -12.46 13.29 -15.65
N VAL A 114 -12.62 14.12 -14.61
CA VAL A 114 -13.05 13.71 -13.27
C VAL A 114 -14.40 14.35 -12.99
N PHE A 115 -15.34 13.57 -12.47
CA PHE A 115 -16.66 14.05 -12.06
C PHE A 115 -17.13 13.27 -10.82
N PRO A 116 -17.88 13.90 -9.91
CA PRO A 116 -18.43 13.20 -8.76
C PRO A 116 -19.53 12.22 -9.22
N PRO A 117 -19.64 11.03 -8.60
CA PRO A 117 -20.72 10.11 -8.91
C PRO A 117 -22.07 10.76 -8.61
N GLY A 118 -23.09 10.41 -9.39
CA GLY A 118 -24.46 10.89 -9.17
C GLY A 118 -24.95 10.52 -7.76
N LYS A 119 -25.61 11.45 -7.08
CA LYS A 119 -26.17 11.17 -5.76
C LYS A 119 -27.28 10.13 -5.89
N THR A 120 -27.14 8.98 -5.21
CA THR A 120 -28.21 8.00 -5.08
C THR A 120 -28.97 8.24 -3.77
N THR A 121 -30.27 8.49 -3.84
CA THR A 121 -31.14 8.42 -2.66
C THR A 121 -31.50 6.96 -2.39
N ARG A 122 -31.08 6.40 -1.24
CA ARG A 122 -31.64 5.14 -0.77
C ARG A 122 -33.03 5.44 -0.19
N LYS A 123 -34.04 4.64 -0.57
CA LYS A 123 -35.32 4.64 0.14
C LYS A 123 -35.08 3.97 1.50
N CYS A 124 -34.90 4.78 2.53
CA CYS A 124 -34.80 4.28 3.89
C CYS A 124 -36.18 4.37 4.53
N GLU A 125 -36.68 3.25 5.04
CA GLU A 125 -37.85 3.23 5.92
C GLU A 125 -37.32 3.11 7.35
N GLN A 126 -37.69 4.07 8.20
CA GLN A 126 -37.37 3.99 9.62
C GLN A 126 -38.38 3.05 10.28
N VAL A 127 -37.92 1.87 10.67
CA VAL A 127 -38.74 0.91 11.40
C VAL A 127 -38.63 1.16 12.91
N GLY A 128 -39.76 1.41 13.57
CA GLY A 128 -39.83 1.70 15.01
C GLY A 128 -39.91 0.47 15.92
N ASP A 129 -40.25 -0.70 15.37
CA ASP A 129 -40.33 -1.97 16.11
C ASP A 129 -39.89 -3.13 15.19
N ALA A 130 -39.10 -4.06 15.70
CA ALA A 130 -38.58 -5.20 14.94
C ALA A 130 -39.70 -6.09 14.35
N LYS A 131 -40.91 -6.04 14.93
CA LYS A 131 -42.09 -6.75 14.40
C LYS A 131 -42.58 -6.23 13.05
N ALA A 132 -42.27 -4.99 12.68
CA ALA A 132 -42.68 -4.41 11.41
C ALA A 132 -41.79 -4.85 10.22
N LEU A 133 -40.78 -5.70 10.46
CA LEU A 133 -39.93 -6.33 9.44
C LEU A 133 -40.33 -7.79 9.13
N ALA A 134 -41.31 -8.36 9.85
CA ALA A 134 -41.84 -9.69 9.62
C ALA A 134 -42.98 -9.67 8.60
#